data_AF-A0A139BNJ4-F1
#
_entry.id   AF-A0A139BNJ4-F1
#
_cell.length_a   1.000
_cell.length_b   1.000
_cell.length_c   1.000
_cell.angle_alpha   90.00
_cell.angle_beta   90.00
_cell.angle_gamma   90.00
#
_symmetry.space_group_name_H-M   'P 1'
#
loop_
_entity.id
_entity.type
_entity.pdbx_description
1 polymer ?
#
loop_
_entity_poly.entity_id
_entity_poly.type
_entity_poly.pdbx_seq_one_letter_code
_entity_poly.pdbx_strand_id
1 'polypeptide(L)'
;MKTVNAIAMSDRSPERTLARGGFHVRSLSASKQREQVLSYHVVTFPKVYEGSFVARKQLDMAKNMDFFKQHTHTVDLYHAELGELGQGTLSFGSGNWAQVTFKGAWPSKKFVDGKTWHVVKARTSDGHSFSLFECKVNGFVLYADYVIDGDVDAAEFKRIDIRYSEISEWFLHGHRIDGIVGEKLTWTEQPKQFSVNVRSGREQFTVRSEYVGGFRKQGEDHVLNEHIEFIFERTNGKFSLRDLKSKSLELSSLLSILIAYPISIICVDIMADDGCLYPAYFPTFNKVERDFSDNGFWIKCFVQKRAIEERWQTIFENYYKSIYREVTWVRLAGMQRYEGFWEYKVLAYVSLLDQYVTQRAKGVKRLPATGLNPKKQSAFKIAIAQLSHPLVEDQRDELIDIVGRLFSGERKMSFLTKYQQALANTDHDIVRIINLSDDDFTLIKDVRDAIAHGDDPGLQQSDFGKAIVIVSRIALLLTYWAFLDFGLTTADFLKCLTTTHSRLRLNSQPDAIHLARVTKTAEFFNVSRAKFQALSKLKG
;
A
#
# COMPACT_ATOMS: atom_id res chain seq x y z
N MET A 1 11.80 41.83 -13.12
CA MET A 1 12.37 41.00 -14.21
C MET A 1 13.63 40.33 -13.64
N LYS A 2 13.66 39.00 -13.68
CA LYS A 2 14.79 38.08 -13.40
C LYS A 2 15.41 38.05 -12.00
N THR A 3 15.07 36.96 -11.31
CA THR A 3 15.77 36.28 -10.20
C THR A 3 17.13 35.72 -10.64
N VAL A 4 18.16 35.81 -9.78
CA VAL A 4 19.42 35.03 -9.80
C VAL A 4 19.81 34.81 -8.33
N ASN A 5 19.57 33.64 -7.74
CA ASN A 5 20.39 32.41 -7.62
C ASN A 5 21.66 32.53 -6.76
N ALA A 6 21.66 31.75 -5.67
CA ALA A 6 22.75 31.54 -4.72
C ALA A 6 23.85 30.64 -5.30
N ILE A 7 25.10 30.93 -4.90
CA ILE A 7 26.33 30.27 -5.34
C ILE A 7 26.69 29.14 -4.37
N ALA A 8 26.85 27.93 -4.89
CA ALA A 8 27.61 26.85 -4.27
C ALA A 8 28.91 26.65 -5.08
N MET A 9 30.07 26.72 -4.43
CA MET A 9 31.37 26.51 -5.07
C MET A 9 31.69 25.01 -5.16
N SER A 10 32.00 24.53 -6.36
CA SER A 10 32.57 23.20 -6.62
C SER A 10 34.05 23.34 -6.97
N ASP A 11 34.92 22.66 -6.24
CA ASP A 11 36.33 22.52 -6.59
C ASP A 11 36.52 21.46 -7.68
N ARG A 12 37.33 21.79 -8.70
CA ARG A 12 37.76 20.89 -9.79
C ARG A 12 39.26 20.67 -9.71
N SER A 13 39.71 19.42 -9.79
CA SER A 13 40.97 18.99 -10.43
C SER A 13 40.98 17.44 -10.55
N PRO A 14 41.85 16.80 -11.37
CA PRO A 14 41.60 16.59 -12.80
C PRO A 14 41.54 15.10 -13.22
N GLU A 15 41.15 14.94 -14.48
CA GLU A 15 40.96 13.73 -15.26
C GLU A 15 42.02 12.62 -15.09
N ARG A 16 41.54 11.41 -14.82
CA ARG A 16 42.21 10.17 -15.24
C ARG A 16 41.27 9.39 -16.15
N THR A 17 41.60 9.41 -17.43
CA THR A 17 40.98 8.62 -18.50
C THR A 17 41.32 7.15 -18.30
N LEU A 18 40.35 6.32 -17.92
CA LEU A 18 40.40 4.87 -18.06
C LEU A 18 39.18 4.45 -18.86
N ALA A 19 39.42 4.11 -20.12
CA ALA A 19 38.43 3.54 -21.01
C ALA A 19 37.91 2.22 -20.45
N ARG A 20 36.64 2.19 -20.05
CA ARG A 20 35.83 0.97 -19.91
C ARG A 20 34.66 1.10 -20.86
N GLY A 21 34.70 0.34 -21.95
CA GLY A 21 33.58 0.20 -22.88
C GLY A 21 32.42 -0.48 -22.17
N GLY A 22 31.40 0.29 -21.83
CA GLY A 22 30.09 -0.22 -21.44
C GLY A 22 29.14 -0.08 -22.63
N PHE A 23 28.53 -1.19 -23.07
CA PHE A 23 27.53 -1.16 -24.13
C PHE A 23 26.20 -0.58 -23.63
N HIS A 24 25.58 0.23 -24.46
CA HIS A 24 24.25 0.81 -24.25
C HIS A 24 23.17 -0.19 -24.67
N VAL A 25 22.35 -0.65 -23.73
CA VAL A 25 21.09 -1.35 -24.02
C VAL A 25 20.05 -0.28 -24.38
N ARG A 26 19.63 -0.22 -25.65
CA ARG A 26 18.52 0.63 -26.08
C ARG A 26 17.20 -0.08 -25.79
N SER A 27 16.36 0.50 -24.93
CA SER A 27 14.92 0.19 -24.96
C SER A 27 14.31 0.90 -26.17
N LEU A 28 13.63 0.14 -27.03
CA LEU A 28 12.83 0.70 -28.11
C LEU A 28 11.36 0.32 -27.87
N SER A 29 10.51 1.35 -27.86
CA SER A 29 9.06 1.23 -27.73
C SER A 29 8.47 0.69 -29.02
N ALA A 30 7.70 -0.39 -28.92
CA ALA A 30 6.70 -0.75 -29.93
C ALA A 30 5.36 -0.99 -29.24
N SER A 31 4.40 -0.17 -29.60
CA SER A 31 3.02 -0.18 -29.13
C SER A 31 2.28 -1.45 -29.53
N LYS A 32 1.95 -2.29 -28.55
CA LYS A 32 0.65 -2.97 -28.32
C LYS A 32 0.89 -4.14 -27.37
N GLN A 33 0.16 -4.10 -26.25
CA GLN A 33 -0.05 -5.18 -25.26
C GLN A 33 1.19 -5.99 -24.89
N ARG A 34 1.90 -5.58 -23.82
CA ARG A 34 2.99 -6.38 -23.23
C ARG A 34 2.61 -6.86 -21.84
N GLU A 35 2.66 -8.18 -21.68
CA GLU A 35 2.90 -8.87 -20.42
C GLU A 35 4.12 -8.25 -19.72
N GLN A 36 4.10 -8.20 -18.38
CA GLN A 36 5.23 -7.70 -17.60
C GLN A 36 6.43 -8.62 -17.77
N VAL A 37 7.39 -8.11 -18.53
CA VAL A 37 8.65 -8.76 -18.87
C VAL A 37 9.73 -7.69 -18.78
N LEU A 38 10.75 -7.88 -17.93
CA LEU A 38 12.05 -7.24 -18.14
C LEU A 38 12.63 -7.84 -19.43
N SER A 39 12.24 -7.28 -20.58
CA SER A 39 12.50 -7.87 -21.89
C SER A 39 13.83 -7.34 -22.40
N TYR A 40 14.88 -8.15 -22.23
CA TYR A 40 16.13 -7.95 -22.94
C TYR A 40 15.95 -8.49 -24.36
N HIS A 41 15.99 -7.62 -25.38
CA HIS A 41 16.06 -8.07 -26.76
C HIS A 41 17.48 -8.55 -27.03
N VAL A 42 17.64 -9.85 -27.19
CA VAL A 42 18.92 -10.51 -27.47
C VAL A 42 18.83 -11.11 -28.86
N VAL A 43 19.51 -10.48 -29.82
CA VAL A 43 19.60 -10.90 -31.22
C VAL A 43 20.55 -12.13 -31.29
N THR A 44 19.97 -13.30 -31.61
CA THR A 44 20.51 -14.57 -32.20
C THR A 44 22.03 -14.89 -32.20
N PHE A 45 22.61 -16.10 -32.03
CA PHE A 45 22.27 -17.54 -32.24
C PHE A 45 23.09 -18.46 -31.26
N PRO A 46 23.52 -19.73 -31.54
CA PRO A 46 23.19 -20.89 -30.70
C PRO A 46 24.41 -21.54 -30.00
N LYS A 47 24.39 -21.70 -28.66
CA LYS A 47 24.75 -22.95 -27.96
C LYS A 47 24.73 -22.82 -26.43
N VAL A 48 24.18 -23.88 -25.83
CA VAL A 48 24.42 -24.46 -24.50
C VAL A 48 24.51 -23.48 -23.31
N TYR A 49 23.40 -23.36 -22.58
CA TYR A 49 23.35 -22.74 -21.26
C TYR A 49 23.56 -23.80 -20.17
N GLU A 50 24.72 -23.79 -19.52
CA GLU A 50 24.98 -24.52 -18.28
C GLU A 50 25.00 -23.54 -17.10
N GLY A 51 23.88 -23.48 -16.40
CA GLY A 51 23.76 -22.99 -15.04
C GLY A 51 22.79 -23.92 -14.34
N SER A 52 23.12 -24.35 -13.13
CA SER A 52 22.29 -25.24 -12.31
C SER A 52 20.93 -24.59 -12.05
N PHE A 53 20.01 -24.89 -12.95
CA PHE A 53 18.61 -24.56 -12.95
C PHE A 53 17.90 -25.57 -12.05
N VAL A 54 17.12 -25.11 -11.07
CA VAL A 54 15.84 -25.79 -10.85
C VAL A 54 14.93 -25.26 -11.95
N ALA A 55 15.17 -25.73 -13.17
CA ALA A 55 14.17 -25.60 -14.21
C ALA A 55 12.99 -26.40 -13.69
N ARG A 56 11.89 -25.72 -13.35
CA ARG A 56 10.59 -26.34 -13.57
C ARG A 56 10.53 -26.61 -15.06
N LYS A 57 11.07 -27.77 -15.44
CA LYS A 57 10.95 -28.44 -16.72
C LYS A 57 9.54 -28.19 -17.20
N GLN A 58 9.37 -27.37 -18.24
CA GLN A 58 8.13 -27.19 -19.00
C GLN A 58 6.90 -27.71 -18.24
N LEU A 59 6.55 -27.10 -17.10
CA LEU A 59 5.14 -26.91 -16.89
C LEU A 59 4.85 -25.91 -17.99
N ASP A 60 4.05 -26.31 -18.97
CA ASP A 60 3.24 -25.36 -19.75
C ASP A 60 2.98 -24.21 -18.81
N MET A 61 3.43 -23.00 -19.17
CA MET A 61 3.10 -21.80 -18.40
C MET A 61 1.62 -21.96 -18.11
N ALA A 62 1.27 -22.32 -16.88
CA ALA A 62 -0.11 -22.46 -16.49
C ALA A 62 -0.72 -21.14 -16.95
N LYS A 63 -1.86 -21.20 -17.63
CA LYS A 63 -2.53 -19.97 -18.07
C LYS A 63 -2.80 -19.17 -16.79
N ASN A 64 -1.85 -18.34 -16.38
CA ASN A 64 -1.96 -17.60 -15.15
C ASN A 64 -3.11 -16.64 -15.39
N MET A 65 -4.11 -16.74 -14.51
CA MET A 65 -5.28 -15.90 -14.61
C MET A 65 -4.87 -14.47 -14.28
N ASP A 66 -4.68 -13.66 -15.32
CA ASP A 66 -4.31 -12.25 -15.19
C ASP A 66 -5.53 -11.46 -14.70
N PHE A 67 -5.44 -10.88 -13.50
CA PHE A 67 -6.49 -10.11 -12.85
C PHE A 67 -6.88 -8.86 -13.63
N PHE A 68 -6.03 -8.38 -14.54
CA PHE A 68 -6.28 -7.16 -15.33
C PHE A 68 -6.93 -7.45 -16.68
N LYS A 69 -6.93 -8.70 -17.13
CA LYS A 69 -7.63 -9.11 -18.36
C LYS A 69 -9.06 -9.49 -18.01
N GLN A 70 -10.00 -9.06 -18.85
CA GLN A 70 -11.37 -9.54 -18.78
C GLN A 70 -11.41 -10.94 -19.40
N HIS A 71 -11.91 -11.91 -18.63
CA HIS A 71 -12.15 -13.28 -19.07
C HIS A 71 -13.64 -13.47 -19.31
N THR A 72 -14.00 -14.20 -20.36
CA THR A 72 -15.41 -14.45 -20.72
C THR A 72 -15.53 -15.82 -21.35
N HIS A 73 -16.42 -16.65 -20.78
CA HIS A 73 -16.59 -18.04 -21.18
C HIS A 73 -18.09 -18.38 -21.26
N THR A 74 -18.50 -19.12 -22.30
CA THR A 74 -19.81 -19.77 -22.28
C THR A 74 -19.70 -21.06 -21.48
N VAL A 75 -20.58 -21.25 -20.50
CA VAL A 75 -20.49 -22.35 -19.53
C VAL A 75 -21.85 -23.00 -19.27
N ASP A 76 -21.83 -24.31 -19.05
CA ASP A 76 -22.87 -25.10 -18.43
C ASP A 76 -22.63 -25.11 -16.91
N LEU A 77 -23.66 -24.80 -16.12
CA LEU A 77 -23.57 -24.73 -14.66
C LEU A 77 -24.14 -25.98 -14.00
N TYR A 78 -23.46 -26.44 -12.96
CA TYR A 78 -23.83 -27.59 -12.16
C TYR A 78 -23.65 -27.32 -10.66
N HIS A 79 -24.53 -27.87 -9.83
CA HIS A 79 -24.40 -27.87 -8.38
C HIS A 79 -24.68 -29.27 -7.83
N ALA A 80 -23.88 -29.71 -6.87
CA ALA A 80 -23.92 -31.09 -6.35
C ALA A 80 -25.31 -31.53 -5.89
N GLU A 81 -26.07 -30.64 -5.23
CA GLU A 81 -27.40 -30.96 -4.70
C GLU A 81 -28.55 -30.63 -5.68
N LEU A 82 -28.35 -29.67 -6.60
CA LEU A 82 -29.43 -29.16 -7.46
C LEU A 82 -29.36 -29.71 -8.90
N GLY A 83 -28.30 -30.45 -9.19
CA GLY A 83 -27.97 -30.93 -10.53
C GLY A 83 -27.63 -29.79 -11.48
N GLU A 84 -28.04 -29.94 -12.74
CA GLU A 84 -27.82 -28.95 -13.79
C GLU A 84 -28.62 -27.66 -13.54
N LEU A 85 -27.93 -26.53 -13.61
CA LEU A 85 -28.48 -25.20 -13.34
C LEU A 85 -28.76 -24.41 -14.63
N GLY A 86 -28.24 -24.88 -15.77
CA GLY A 86 -28.45 -24.28 -17.09
C GLY A 86 -27.19 -23.60 -17.65
N GLN A 87 -27.36 -22.94 -18.80
CA GLN A 87 -26.29 -22.30 -19.54
C GLN A 87 -26.17 -20.82 -19.24
N GLY A 88 -24.94 -20.31 -19.28
CA GLY A 88 -24.68 -18.89 -19.11
C GLY A 88 -23.36 -18.44 -19.69
N THR A 89 -23.07 -17.16 -19.49
CA THR A 89 -21.78 -16.53 -19.81
C THR A 89 -21.12 -16.09 -18.52
N LEU A 90 -20.04 -16.79 -18.14
CA LEU A 90 -19.17 -16.45 -17.03
C LEU A 90 -18.24 -15.31 -17.46
N SER A 91 -18.21 -14.23 -16.67
CA SER A 91 -17.32 -13.09 -16.89
C SER A 91 -16.66 -12.65 -15.57
N PHE A 92 -15.35 -12.45 -15.58
CA PHE A 92 -14.56 -11.98 -14.44
C PHE A 92 -13.26 -11.31 -14.92
N GLY A 93 -12.51 -10.68 -14.02
CA GLY A 93 -11.29 -9.95 -14.35
C GLY A 93 -11.49 -8.44 -14.48
N SER A 94 -10.39 -7.72 -14.74
CA SER A 94 -10.36 -6.25 -14.83
C SER A 94 -11.01 -5.53 -13.63
N GLY A 95 -10.84 -6.10 -12.43
CA GLY A 95 -11.39 -5.58 -11.17
C GLY A 95 -12.89 -5.84 -10.96
N ASN A 96 -13.57 -6.49 -11.92
CA ASN A 96 -15.00 -6.75 -11.85
C ASN A 96 -15.34 -7.97 -10.98
N TRP A 97 -16.49 -7.95 -10.34
CA TRP A 97 -17.04 -9.14 -9.67
C TRP A 97 -17.24 -10.26 -10.69
N ALA A 98 -16.94 -11.49 -10.29
CA ALA A 98 -17.21 -12.64 -11.11
C ALA A 98 -18.73 -12.85 -11.18
N GLN A 99 -19.25 -13.04 -12.38
CA GLN A 99 -20.68 -13.20 -12.60
C GLN A 99 -20.97 -14.16 -13.74
N VAL A 100 -22.08 -14.88 -13.64
CA VAL A 100 -22.65 -15.67 -14.72
C VAL A 100 -24.00 -15.10 -15.10
N THR A 101 -24.13 -14.65 -16.35
CA THR A 101 -25.41 -14.22 -16.92
C THR A 101 -26.04 -15.41 -17.63
N PHE A 102 -27.21 -15.85 -17.19
CA PHE A 102 -27.86 -17.04 -17.77
C PHE A 102 -28.45 -16.74 -19.15
N LYS A 103 -28.42 -17.73 -20.04
CA LYS A 103 -29.08 -17.69 -21.35
C LYS A 103 -30.47 -18.34 -21.23
N GLY A 104 -31.52 -17.59 -21.55
CA GLY A 104 -32.89 -18.13 -21.62
C GLY A 104 -33.67 -18.07 -20.29
N ALA A 105 -34.50 -19.09 -20.04
CA ALA A 105 -35.38 -19.14 -18.88
C ALA A 105 -34.58 -19.28 -17.58
N TRP A 106 -34.82 -18.37 -16.64
CA TRP A 106 -34.17 -18.36 -15.33
C TRP A 106 -34.41 -19.67 -14.56
N PRO A 107 -33.37 -20.30 -13.96
CA PRO A 107 -33.53 -21.45 -13.06
C PRO A 107 -34.15 -21.07 -11.70
N SER A 108 -35.13 -20.15 -11.69
CA SER A 108 -35.82 -19.58 -10.53
C SER A 108 -36.32 -20.60 -9.52
N LYS A 109 -36.61 -21.83 -9.98
CA LYS A 109 -37.10 -22.93 -9.13
C LYS A 109 -36.00 -23.59 -8.30
N LYS A 110 -34.73 -23.46 -8.69
CA LYS A 110 -33.59 -24.13 -8.04
C LYS A 110 -32.82 -23.21 -7.10
N PHE A 111 -32.84 -21.91 -7.36
CA PHE A 111 -32.16 -20.92 -6.53
C PHE A 111 -33.14 -20.15 -5.66
N VAL A 112 -32.81 -20.02 -4.36
CA VAL A 112 -33.50 -19.12 -3.44
C VAL A 112 -32.75 -17.80 -3.44
N ASP A 113 -33.45 -16.71 -3.75
CA ASP A 113 -32.89 -15.36 -3.78
C ASP A 113 -32.29 -15.01 -2.41
N GLY A 114 -31.10 -14.39 -2.42
CA GLY A 114 -30.35 -14.07 -1.19
C GLY A 114 -29.68 -15.24 -0.45
N LYS A 115 -29.90 -16.51 -0.84
CA LYS A 115 -29.15 -17.66 -0.29
C LYS A 115 -27.75 -17.72 -0.91
N THR A 116 -26.72 -17.89 -0.06
CA THR A 116 -25.36 -18.17 -0.51
C THR A 116 -25.19 -19.66 -0.82
N TRP A 117 -24.61 -19.96 -1.98
CA TRP A 117 -24.28 -21.31 -2.43
C TRP A 117 -22.76 -21.47 -2.40
N HIS A 118 -22.28 -22.41 -1.59
CA HIS A 118 -20.86 -22.51 -1.28
C HIS A 118 -20.00 -22.76 -2.52
N VAL A 119 -20.41 -23.68 -3.41
CA VAL A 119 -19.69 -23.99 -4.65
C VAL A 119 -20.67 -24.27 -5.81
N VAL A 120 -20.45 -23.63 -6.95
CA VAL A 120 -21.12 -23.91 -8.23
C VAL A 120 -20.04 -24.22 -9.26
N LYS A 121 -20.21 -25.33 -9.99
CA LYS A 121 -19.28 -25.74 -11.05
C LYS A 121 -19.74 -25.16 -12.37
N ALA A 122 -18.78 -24.70 -13.16
CA ALA A 122 -19.01 -24.19 -14.51
C ALA A 122 -18.10 -24.93 -15.48
N ARG A 123 -18.66 -25.54 -16.52
CA ARG A 123 -17.89 -26.26 -17.54
C ARG A 123 -18.12 -25.64 -18.90
N THR A 124 -17.05 -25.41 -19.63
CA THR A 124 -17.07 -24.94 -21.02
C THR A 124 -17.28 -26.10 -22.00
N SER A 125 -17.66 -25.79 -23.23
CA SER A 125 -17.84 -26.81 -24.28
C SER A 125 -16.56 -27.58 -24.64
N ASP A 126 -15.38 -26.98 -24.41
CA ASP A 126 -14.06 -27.60 -24.60
C ASP A 126 -13.57 -28.39 -23.37
N GLY A 127 -14.41 -28.53 -22.34
CA GLY A 127 -14.13 -29.33 -21.15
C GLY A 127 -13.35 -28.60 -20.05
N HIS A 128 -12.96 -27.34 -20.28
CA HIS A 128 -12.38 -26.49 -19.24
C HIS A 128 -13.38 -26.23 -18.11
N SER A 129 -12.95 -26.40 -16.87
CA SER A 129 -13.84 -26.37 -15.70
C SER A 129 -13.41 -25.27 -14.72
N PHE A 130 -14.40 -24.59 -14.14
CA PHE A 130 -14.22 -23.58 -13.10
C PHE A 130 -15.06 -23.93 -11.88
N SER A 131 -14.51 -23.68 -10.69
CA SER A 131 -15.25 -23.68 -9.43
C SER A 131 -15.54 -22.25 -9.00
N LEU A 132 -16.81 -21.91 -8.88
CA LEU A 132 -17.30 -20.61 -8.41
C LEU A 132 -17.68 -20.75 -6.94
N PHE A 133 -17.08 -19.96 -6.05
CA PHE A 133 -17.33 -20.06 -4.61
C PHE A 133 -18.08 -18.87 -4.04
N GLU A 134 -18.82 -19.14 -2.96
CA GLU A 134 -19.64 -18.16 -2.22
C GLU A 134 -20.61 -17.42 -3.15
N CYS A 135 -21.34 -18.19 -3.94
CA CYS A 135 -22.19 -17.67 -4.99
C CYS A 135 -23.50 -17.11 -4.45
N LYS A 136 -23.93 -15.97 -4.97
CA LYS A 136 -25.22 -15.35 -4.67
C LYS A 136 -25.96 -15.04 -5.95
N VAL A 137 -27.26 -15.27 -5.90
CA VAL A 137 -28.13 -15.06 -7.03
C VAL A 137 -28.87 -13.75 -6.86
N ASN A 138 -28.96 -12.95 -7.92
CA ASN A 138 -29.79 -11.75 -7.99
C ASN A 138 -30.30 -11.56 -9.43
N GLY A 139 -31.62 -11.56 -9.61
CA GLY A 139 -32.25 -11.32 -10.91
C GLY A 139 -31.96 -12.44 -11.92
N PHE A 140 -31.14 -12.16 -12.94
CA PHE A 140 -30.69 -13.15 -13.94
C PHE A 140 -29.18 -13.45 -13.86
N VAL A 141 -28.57 -13.11 -12.73
CA VAL A 141 -27.12 -13.14 -12.55
C VAL A 141 -26.75 -13.93 -11.30
N LEU A 142 -25.80 -14.86 -11.46
CA LEU A 142 -25.10 -15.52 -10.36
C LEU A 142 -23.79 -14.78 -10.14
N TYR A 143 -23.63 -14.11 -9.00
CA TYR A 143 -22.37 -13.51 -8.58
C TYR A 143 -21.56 -14.52 -7.78
N ALA A 144 -20.24 -14.53 -7.96
CA ALA A 144 -19.31 -15.32 -7.17
C ALA A 144 -18.24 -14.41 -6.55
N ASP A 145 -17.90 -14.65 -5.29
CA ASP A 145 -16.82 -13.89 -4.63
C ASP A 145 -15.44 -14.38 -5.08
N TYR A 146 -15.35 -15.65 -5.50
CA TYR A 146 -14.12 -16.29 -5.97
C TYR A 146 -14.36 -17.18 -7.19
N VAL A 147 -13.36 -17.23 -8.07
CA VAL A 147 -13.29 -18.17 -9.21
C VAL A 147 -11.98 -18.94 -9.07
N ILE A 148 -12.05 -20.26 -9.13
CA ILE A 148 -10.88 -21.12 -9.25
C ILE A 148 -10.95 -21.79 -10.62
N ASP A 149 -9.89 -21.65 -11.40
CA ASP A 149 -9.73 -22.32 -12.69
C ASP A 149 -9.27 -23.75 -12.44
N GLY A 150 -10.23 -24.67 -12.47
CA GLY A 150 -10.08 -26.05 -12.05
C GLY A 150 -11.37 -26.61 -11.42
N ASP A 151 -11.50 -27.93 -11.43
CA ASP A 151 -12.59 -28.65 -10.76
C ASP A 151 -12.22 -28.92 -9.30
N VAL A 152 -12.38 -27.90 -8.45
CA VAL A 152 -11.98 -27.95 -7.03
C VAL A 152 -13.20 -27.92 -6.12
N ASP A 153 -13.36 -28.91 -5.24
CA ASP A 153 -14.47 -28.99 -4.28
C ASP A 153 -14.14 -28.34 -2.93
N ALA A 154 -12.87 -28.36 -2.55
CA ALA A 154 -12.42 -27.84 -1.26
C ALA A 154 -12.22 -26.32 -1.30
N ALA A 155 -12.79 -25.62 -0.33
CA ALA A 155 -12.56 -24.20 -0.07
C ALA A 155 -11.34 -23.95 0.85
N GLU A 156 -10.44 -24.93 0.95
CA GLU A 156 -9.28 -24.91 1.82
C GLU A 156 -8.00 -25.29 1.07
N PHE A 157 -6.91 -24.56 1.33
CA PHE A 157 -5.67 -24.62 0.54
C PHE A 157 -4.44 -24.67 1.44
N LYS A 158 -3.39 -25.40 1.04
CA LYS A 158 -2.14 -25.43 1.84
C LYS A 158 -1.24 -24.23 1.58
N ARG A 159 -1.29 -23.73 0.34
CA ARG A 159 -0.35 -22.74 -0.19
C ARG A 159 -1.06 -21.75 -1.12
N ILE A 160 -0.61 -20.49 -1.06
CA ILE A 160 -1.08 -19.39 -1.91
C ILE A 160 0.15 -18.74 -2.54
N ASP A 161 0.20 -18.67 -3.86
CA ASP A 161 1.29 -18.09 -4.63
C ASP A 161 0.78 -16.81 -5.28
N ILE A 162 1.53 -15.72 -5.13
CA ILE A 162 1.07 -14.40 -5.53
C ILE A 162 2.14 -13.69 -6.32
N ARG A 163 1.76 -13.16 -7.47
CA ARG A 163 2.59 -12.27 -8.26
C ARG A 163 2.01 -10.86 -8.20
N TYR A 164 2.85 -9.88 -7.90
CA TYR A 164 2.44 -8.47 -7.87
C TYR A 164 3.09 -7.62 -8.95
N SER A 165 2.38 -6.56 -9.34
CA SER A 165 2.84 -5.56 -10.29
C SER A 165 3.98 -4.72 -9.73
N GLU A 166 4.96 -4.38 -10.57
CA GLU A 166 6.03 -3.41 -10.31
C GLU A 166 7.03 -3.78 -9.20
N ILE A 167 6.70 -4.72 -8.31
CA ILE A 167 7.58 -5.12 -7.21
C ILE A 167 8.83 -5.85 -7.69
N SER A 168 8.76 -6.54 -8.84
CA SER A 168 9.90 -7.31 -9.35
C SER A 168 11.07 -6.39 -9.75
N GLU A 169 10.82 -5.23 -10.36
CA GLU A 169 11.89 -4.28 -10.70
C GLU A 169 12.58 -3.73 -9.44
N TRP A 170 11.81 -3.46 -8.39
CA TRP A 170 12.34 -3.07 -7.09
C TRP A 170 13.10 -4.20 -6.40
N PHE A 171 12.58 -5.42 -6.46
CA PHE A 171 13.11 -6.57 -5.72
C PHE A 171 14.40 -7.11 -6.35
N LEU A 172 14.46 -7.09 -7.69
CA LEU A 172 15.59 -7.50 -8.49
C LEU A 172 16.61 -6.36 -8.70
N HIS A 173 16.44 -5.21 -8.04
CA HIS A 173 17.36 -4.10 -8.22
C HIS A 173 18.81 -4.48 -7.84
N GLY A 174 19.73 -4.31 -8.80
CA GLY A 174 21.13 -4.68 -8.67
C GLY A 174 21.46 -6.08 -9.21
N HIS A 175 20.46 -6.90 -9.54
CA HIS A 175 20.63 -8.15 -10.27
C HIS A 175 21.18 -7.86 -11.67
N ARG A 176 22.19 -8.61 -12.08
CA ARG A 176 22.89 -8.40 -13.35
C ARG A 176 23.02 -9.71 -14.12
N ILE A 177 23.11 -9.56 -15.43
CA ILE A 177 23.44 -10.64 -16.35
C ILE A 177 24.79 -10.28 -16.95
N ASP A 178 25.80 -11.05 -16.58
CA ASP A 178 27.16 -10.94 -17.10
C ASP A 178 27.42 -12.02 -18.14
N GLY A 179 28.23 -11.70 -19.14
CA GLY A 179 28.71 -12.65 -20.12
C GLY A 179 28.46 -12.23 -21.55
N ILE A 180 28.59 -13.19 -22.47
CA ILE A 180 28.52 -12.98 -23.91
C ILE A 180 27.25 -13.67 -24.40
N VAL A 181 26.36 -12.87 -24.98
CA VAL A 181 25.17 -13.32 -25.68
C VAL A 181 25.56 -14.39 -26.71
N GLY A 182 24.89 -15.54 -26.67
CA GLY A 182 25.13 -16.66 -27.59
C GLY A 182 26.24 -17.64 -27.15
N GLU A 183 27.00 -17.31 -26.12
CA GLU A 183 28.00 -18.19 -25.53
C GLU A 183 27.63 -18.59 -24.09
N LYS A 184 27.68 -17.62 -23.17
CA LYS A 184 27.40 -17.83 -21.76
C LYS A 184 26.87 -16.56 -21.14
N LEU A 185 25.68 -16.65 -20.57
CA LEU A 185 25.12 -15.64 -19.67
C LEU A 185 25.11 -16.21 -18.26
N THR A 186 25.62 -15.43 -17.31
CA THR A 186 25.70 -15.75 -15.90
C THR A 186 25.00 -14.66 -15.13
N TRP A 187 24.06 -15.06 -14.28
CA TRP A 187 23.42 -14.13 -13.37
C TRP A 187 24.35 -13.84 -12.20
N THR A 188 24.59 -12.56 -11.95
CA THR A 188 25.42 -12.08 -10.84
C THR A 188 24.58 -11.15 -9.96
N GLU A 189 25.02 -11.01 -8.70
CA GLU A 189 24.29 -10.21 -7.69
C GLU A 189 22.83 -10.65 -7.49
N GLN A 190 22.56 -11.96 -7.53
CA GLN A 190 21.21 -12.48 -7.33
C GLN A 190 20.60 -11.96 -6.01
N PRO A 191 19.36 -11.43 -6.06
CA PRO A 191 18.73 -10.88 -4.88
C PRO A 191 18.48 -12.00 -3.88
N LYS A 192 18.91 -11.77 -2.64
CA LYS A 192 18.61 -12.66 -1.54
C LYS A 192 17.10 -12.82 -1.43
N GLN A 193 16.64 -14.07 -1.46
CA GLN A 193 15.28 -14.43 -1.14
C GLN A 193 15.11 -14.39 0.39
N PHE A 194 13.92 -14.05 0.86
CA PHE A 194 13.58 -14.17 2.28
C PHE A 194 12.61 -15.34 2.51
N SER A 195 12.63 -15.87 3.73
CA SER A 195 11.65 -16.80 4.25
C SER A 195 11.40 -16.44 5.71
N VAL A 196 10.16 -16.10 6.04
CA VAL A 196 9.78 -15.61 7.37
C VAL A 196 8.66 -16.47 7.95
N ASN A 197 8.74 -16.74 9.25
CA ASN A 197 7.71 -17.48 9.97
C ASN A 197 6.85 -16.53 10.77
N VAL A 198 5.55 -16.47 10.47
CA VAL A 198 4.61 -15.60 11.16
C VAL A 198 3.81 -16.43 12.17
N ARG A 199 3.79 -15.95 13.42
CA ARG A 199 2.94 -16.48 14.50
C ARG A 199 2.19 -15.31 15.12
N SER A 200 0.90 -15.18 14.82
CA SER A 200 0.04 -14.12 15.37
C SER A 200 -1.32 -14.71 15.77
N GLY A 201 -1.56 -14.85 17.07
CA GLY A 201 -2.78 -15.47 17.60
C GLY A 201 -2.97 -16.89 17.08
N ARG A 202 -4.02 -17.10 16.26
CA ARG A 202 -4.34 -18.39 15.63
C ARG A 202 -3.69 -18.58 14.25
N GLU A 203 -3.04 -17.55 13.71
CA GLU A 203 -2.39 -17.61 12.41
C GLU A 203 -0.95 -18.10 12.55
N GLN A 204 -0.64 -19.23 11.92
CA GLN A 204 0.72 -19.76 11.79
C GLN A 204 0.99 -20.15 10.34
N PHE A 205 1.92 -19.45 9.72
CA PHE A 205 2.28 -19.64 8.32
C PHE A 205 3.69 -19.12 8.04
N THR A 206 4.26 -19.54 6.92
CA THR A 206 5.51 -19.03 6.37
C THR A 206 5.20 -18.15 5.16
N VAL A 207 5.96 -17.07 4.99
CA VAL A 207 5.97 -16.27 3.75
C VAL A 207 7.38 -16.28 3.19
N ARG A 208 7.52 -16.59 1.90
CA ARG A 208 8.81 -16.51 1.21
C ARG A 208 8.71 -15.80 -0.12
N SER A 209 9.82 -15.23 -0.57
CA SER A 209 9.97 -14.74 -1.94
C SER A 209 10.69 -15.80 -2.78
N GLU A 210 10.22 -16.06 -3.99
CA GLU A 210 10.88 -16.97 -4.94
C GLU A 210 11.16 -16.21 -6.24
N TYR A 211 12.38 -16.36 -6.76
CA TYR A 211 12.74 -15.85 -8.07
C TYR A 211 12.29 -16.86 -9.14
N VAL A 212 11.53 -16.36 -10.11
CA VAL A 212 11.07 -17.14 -11.25
C VAL A 212 11.63 -16.51 -12.52
N GLY A 213 12.43 -17.30 -13.22
CA GLY A 213 13.04 -16.93 -14.49
C GLY A 213 12.67 -17.92 -15.58
N GLY A 214 12.39 -17.43 -16.78
CA GLY A 214 12.17 -18.24 -17.97
C GLY A 214 12.69 -17.54 -19.21
N PHE A 215 12.84 -18.28 -20.29
CA PHE A 215 13.15 -17.71 -21.60
C PHE A 215 12.11 -18.20 -22.61
N ARG A 216 11.71 -17.30 -23.51
CA ARG A 216 10.88 -17.63 -24.66
C ARG A 216 11.61 -17.20 -25.92
N LYS A 217 11.61 -18.06 -26.94
CA LYS A 217 12.06 -17.68 -28.28
C LYS A 217 10.89 -17.01 -29.01
N GLN A 218 11.12 -15.80 -29.53
CA GLN A 218 10.14 -15.06 -30.32
C GLN A 218 10.75 -14.75 -31.69
N GLY A 219 10.56 -15.68 -32.63
CA GLY A 219 11.25 -15.64 -33.92
C GLY A 219 12.75 -15.85 -33.73
N GLU A 220 13.54 -14.82 -34.06
CA GLU A 220 14.99 -14.76 -33.86
C GLU A 220 15.38 -14.28 -32.44
N ASP A 221 14.50 -13.52 -31.78
CA ASP A 221 14.77 -12.98 -30.46
C ASP A 221 14.65 -14.02 -29.35
N HIS A 222 15.51 -13.88 -28.34
CA HIS A 222 15.31 -14.52 -27.04
C HIS A 222 14.78 -13.48 -26.05
N VAL A 223 13.61 -13.77 -25.48
CA VAL A 223 12.97 -12.93 -24.46
C VAL A 223 13.15 -13.62 -23.12
N LEU A 224 13.92 -12.98 -22.25
CA LEU A 224 14.01 -13.37 -20.85
C LEU A 224 12.81 -12.80 -20.08
N ASN A 225 12.16 -13.64 -19.28
CA ASN A 225 11.08 -13.26 -18.38
C ASN A 225 11.53 -13.53 -16.95
N GLU A 226 11.63 -12.49 -16.13
CA GLU A 226 11.99 -12.59 -14.72
C GLU A 226 10.94 -11.91 -13.86
N HIS A 227 10.55 -12.57 -12.76
CA HIS A 227 9.69 -11.99 -11.75
C HIS A 227 9.92 -12.61 -10.37
N ILE A 228 9.35 -11.97 -9.36
CA ILE A 228 9.28 -12.50 -8.00
C ILE A 228 7.87 -12.96 -7.71
N GLU A 229 7.75 -14.16 -7.16
CA GLU A 229 6.53 -14.70 -6.56
C GLU A 229 6.65 -14.67 -5.03
N PHE A 230 5.52 -14.43 -4.37
CA PHE A 230 5.40 -14.48 -2.92
C PHE A 230 4.53 -15.65 -2.55
N ILE A 231 5.05 -16.53 -1.71
CA ILE A 231 4.44 -17.81 -1.38
C ILE A 231 4.09 -17.81 0.09
N PHE A 232 2.80 -17.99 0.38
CA PHE A 232 2.28 -18.28 1.70
C PHE A 232 2.10 -19.78 1.85
N GLU A 233 2.59 -20.35 2.94
CA GLU A 233 2.39 -21.77 3.25
C GLU A 233 1.93 -21.90 4.70
N ARG A 234 0.79 -22.57 4.93
CA ARG A 234 0.25 -22.73 6.27
C ARG A 234 1.11 -23.75 7.02
N THR A 235 1.59 -23.40 8.21
CA THR A 235 2.37 -24.33 9.05
C THR A 235 1.49 -25.12 10.02
N ASN A 236 0.25 -24.68 10.21
CA ASN A 236 -0.77 -25.39 10.98
C ASN A 236 -2.15 -25.25 10.30
N GLY A 237 -2.66 -26.35 9.74
CA GLY A 237 -3.95 -26.42 9.05
C GLY A 237 -3.89 -25.99 7.58
N LYS A 238 -4.98 -25.37 7.11
CA LYS A 238 -5.13 -24.85 5.74
C LYS A 238 -5.61 -23.39 5.76
N PHE A 239 -5.40 -22.70 4.64
CA PHE A 239 -5.98 -21.40 4.33
C PHE A 239 -7.42 -21.56 3.83
N SER A 240 -8.31 -20.67 4.23
CA SER A 240 -9.66 -20.55 3.66
C SER A 240 -9.68 -19.64 2.42
N LEU A 241 -10.82 -19.60 1.70
CA LEU A 241 -11.08 -18.58 0.67
C LEU A 241 -10.94 -17.15 1.19
N ARG A 242 -11.35 -16.90 2.44
CA ARG A 242 -11.17 -15.59 3.06
C ARG A 242 -9.69 -15.26 3.25
N ASP A 243 -8.88 -16.25 3.60
CA ASP A 243 -7.42 -16.09 3.73
C ASP A 243 -6.76 -15.82 2.37
N LEU A 244 -7.23 -16.46 1.30
CA LEU A 244 -6.74 -16.21 -0.06
C LEU A 244 -6.78 -14.71 -0.40
N LYS A 245 -7.94 -14.08 -0.20
CA LYS A 245 -8.10 -12.64 -0.43
C LYS A 245 -7.37 -11.80 0.61
N SER A 246 -7.50 -12.12 1.90
CA SER A 246 -6.92 -11.29 2.96
C SER A 246 -5.39 -11.29 2.91
N LYS A 247 -4.71 -12.44 2.78
CA LYS A 247 -3.24 -12.52 2.74
C LYS A 247 -2.66 -11.83 1.51
N SER A 248 -3.34 -11.94 0.37
CA SER A 248 -2.95 -11.22 -0.85
C SER A 248 -3.06 -9.70 -0.70
N LEU A 249 -4.15 -9.22 -0.11
CA LEU A 249 -4.33 -7.78 0.12
C LEU A 249 -3.44 -7.24 1.26
N GLU A 250 -3.19 -8.05 2.29
CA GLU A 250 -2.33 -7.72 3.42
C GLU A 250 -0.88 -7.52 2.97
N LEU A 251 -0.34 -8.44 2.18
CA LEU A 251 1.03 -8.31 1.66
C LEU A 251 1.14 -7.16 0.65
N SER A 252 0.16 -7.01 -0.23
CA SER A 252 0.06 -5.83 -1.10
C SER A 252 0.10 -4.53 -0.29
N SER A 253 -0.63 -4.46 0.83
CA SER A 253 -0.70 -3.27 1.68
C SER A 253 0.64 -2.99 2.36
N LEU A 254 1.25 -4.01 2.97
CA LEU A 254 2.58 -3.91 3.59
C LEU A 254 3.62 -3.39 2.59
N LEU A 255 3.73 -4.05 1.44
CA LEU A 255 4.72 -3.68 0.43
C LEU A 255 4.45 -2.28 -0.11
N SER A 256 3.18 -1.89 -0.32
CA SER A 256 2.83 -0.54 -0.83
C SER A 256 3.23 0.56 0.15
N ILE A 257 3.11 0.32 1.45
CA ILE A 257 3.57 1.27 2.48
C ILE A 257 5.10 1.36 2.47
N LEU A 258 5.81 0.22 2.41
CA LEU A 258 7.27 0.21 2.38
C LEU A 258 7.83 0.97 1.17
N ILE A 259 7.33 0.71 -0.04
CA ILE A 259 7.86 1.36 -1.24
C ILE A 259 7.18 2.71 -1.55
N ALA A 260 6.16 3.11 -0.79
CA ALA A 260 5.32 4.27 -1.04
C ALA A 260 4.77 4.34 -2.49
N TYR A 261 4.39 3.18 -3.01
CA TYR A 261 3.82 3.02 -4.35
C TYR A 261 2.74 1.93 -4.34
N PRO A 262 1.61 2.12 -5.03
CA PRO A 262 0.51 1.15 -5.00
C PRO A 262 0.84 -0.14 -5.76
N ILE A 263 0.90 -1.25 -5.04
CA ILE A 263 1.19 -2.59 -5.60
C ILE A 263 -0.10 -3.33 -5.87
N SER A 264 -0.29 -3.86 -7.07
CA SER A 264 -1.51 -4.55 -7.51
C SER A 264 -1.23 -6.04 -7.74
N ILE A 265 -2.24 -6.88 -7.51
CA ILE A 265 -2.14 -8.33 -7.74
C ILE A 265 -2.26 -8.60 -9.23
N ILE A 266 -1.29 -9.32 -9.81
CA ILE A 266 -1.34 -9.76 -11.22
C ILE A 266 -2.07 -11.10 -11.31
N CYS A 267 -1.64 -12.06 -10.51
CA CYS A 267 -2.22 -13.39 -10.48
C CYS A 267 -2.03 -13.99 -9.09
N VAL A 268 -2.91 -14.95 -8.78
CA VAL A 268 -2.86 -15.75 -7.57
C VAL A 268 -3.10 -17.19 -7.97
N ASP A 269 -2.28 -18.09 -7.46
CA ASP A 269 -2.46 -19.53 -7.59
C ASP A 269 -2.62 -20.15 -6.20
N ILE A 270 -3.42 -21.20 -6.09
CA ILE A 270 -3.62 -21.96 -4.85
C ILE A 270 -3.19 -23.40 -5.04
N MET A 271 -2.63 -24.01 -4.00
CA MET A 271 -2.37 -25.43 -3.99
C MET A 271 -3.48 -26.17 -3.24
N ALA A 272 -4.25 -26.96 -3.97
CA ALA A 272 -5.26 -27.83 -3.39
C ALA A 272 -4.62 -29.11 -2.80
N ASP A 273 -5.43 -30.01 -2.24
CA ASP A 273 -4.94 -31.21 -1.57
C ASP A 273 -4.32 -32.25 -2.50
N ASP A 274 -4.68 -32.22 -3.77
CA ASP A 274 -4.09 -33.02 -4.84
C ASP A 274 -2.64 -32.61 -5.18
N GLY A 275 -2.17 -31.49 -4.63
CA GLY A 275 -0.85 -30.92 -4.88
C GLY A 275 -0.76 -30.13 -6.19
N CYS A 276 -1.85 -30.02 -6.94
CA CYS A 276 -1.93 -29.21 -8.15
C CYS A 276 -2.10 -27.73 -7.80
N LEU A 277 -1.52 -26.86 -8.64
CA LEU A 277 -1.69 -25.41 -8.57
C LEU A 277 -2.85 -25.01 -9.48
N TYR A 278 -3.80 -24.27 -8.93
CA TYR A 278 -4.96 -23.76 -9.64
C TYR A 278 -4.98 -22.23 -9.60
N PRO A 279 -5.10 -21.55 -10.76
CA PRO A 279 -5.28 -20.12 -10.78
C PRO A 279 -6.58 -19.73 -10.08
N ALA A 280 -6.53 -18.67 -9.27
CA ALA A 280 -7.67 -18.17 -8.52
C ALA A 280 -7.86 -16.67 -8.75
N TYR A 281 -9.11 -16.23 -8.78
CA TYR A 281 -9.52 -14.85 -8.92
C TYR A 281 -10.51 -14.43 -7.86
N PHE A 282 -10.37 -13.18 -7.42
CA PHE A 282 -11.32 -12.44 -6.63
C PHE A 282 -11.22 -10.96 -7.01
N PRO A 283 -12.30 -10.18 -6.89
CA PRO A 283 -12.27 -8.77 -7.24
C PRO A 283 -11.33 -7.99 -6.32
N THR A 284 -10.47 -7.19 -6.95
CA THR A 284 -9.46 -6.33 -6.32
C THR A 284 -9.27 -5.05 -7.14
N PHE A 285 -8.41 -4.15 -6.66
CA PHE A 285 -8.11 -2.89 -7.32
C PHE A 285 -7.40 -3.09 -8.67
N ASN A 286 -7.72 -2.22 -9.63
CA ASN A 286 -7.02 -2.17 -10.91
C ASN A 286 -5.55 -1.77 -10.75
N LYS A 287 -4.73 -2.19 -11.72
CA LYS A 287 -3.33 -1.79 -11.82
C LYS A 287 -3.24 -0.28 -12.00
N VAL A 288 -2.35 0.38 -11.26
CA VAL A 288 -1.97 1.76 -11.55
C VAL A 288 -1.03 1.73 -12.75
N GLU A 289 -1.43 2.38 -13.84
CA GLU A 289 -0.61 2.48 -15.03
C GLU A 289 0.68 3.23 -14.75
N ARG A 290 1.75 2.78 -15.41
CA ARG A 290 3.07 3.37 -15.29
C ARG A 290 3.65 3.55 -16.68
N ASP A 291 4.37 4.65 -16.86
CA ASP A 291 5.25 4.83 -18.00
C ASP A 291 6.49 3.93 -17.87
N PHE A 292 6.58 2.93 -18.74
CA PHE A 292 7.69 1.97 -18.81
C PHE A 292 8.88 2.47 -19.63
N SER A 293 8.82 3.68 -20.20
CA SER A 293 10.00 4.31 -20.79
C SER A 293 11.05 4.71 -19.74
N ASP A 294 10.61 4.84 -18.48
CA ASP A 294 11.48 5.16 -17.35
C ASP A 294 12.01 3.88 -16.67
N ASN A 295 13.29 3.59 -16.88
CA ASN A 295 14.01 2.43 -16.30
C ASN A 295 14.48 2.65 -14.85
N GLY A 296 13.99 3.69 -14.16
CA GLY A 296 14.42 4.11 -12.83
C GLY A 296 13.38 3.92 -11.71
N PHE A 297 12.46 2.94 -11.80
CA PHE A 297 11.39 2.79 -10.80
C PHE A 297 11.88 2.63 -9.38
N TRP A 298 12.94 1.85 -9.22
CA TRP A 298 13.51 1.52 -7.93
C TRP A 298 13.95 2.80 -7.19
N ILE A 299 14.39 3.85 -7.91
CA ILE A 299 14.73 5.16 -7.33
C ILE A 299 13.47 5.86 -6.80
N LYS A 300 12.33 5.67 -7.47
CA LYS A 300 11.02 6.20 -7.07
C LYS A 300 10.39 5.44 -5.91
N CYS A 301 10.93 4.27 -5.54
CA CYS A 301 10.50 3.55 -4.35
C CYS A 301 11.09 4.21 -3.10
N PHE A 302 10.29 4.33 -2.05
CA PHE A 302 10.69 4.97 -0.80
C PHE A 302 11.77 4.16 -0.08
N VAL A 303 11.51 2.87 0.20
CA VAL A 303 12.51 1.93 0.72
C VAL A 303 13.25 1.28 -0.44
N GLN A 304 14.56 1.11 -0.31
CA GLN A 304 15.35 0.23 -1.16
C GLN A 304 15.39 -1.17 -0.53
N LYS A 305 15.23 -2.26 -1.30
CA LYS A 305 15.23 -3.63 -0.77
C LYS A 305 16.43 -3.91 0.14
N ARG A 306 17.64 -3.52 -0.32
CA ARG A 306 18.89 -3.70 0.43
C ARG A 306 18.87 -3.07 1.83
N ALA A 307 18.04 -2.06 2.08
CA ALA A 307 17.92 -1.41 3.38
C ALA A 307 17.13 -2.23 4.42
N ILE A 308 16.34 -3.21 3.98
CA ILE A 308 15.48 -4.03 4.86
C ILE A 308 15.76 -5.54 4.77
N GLU A 309 16.81 -5.93 4.05
CA GLU A 309 17.15 -7.33 3.74
C GLU A 309 17.16 -8.25 4.97
N GLU A 310 17.74 -7.77 6.07
CA GLU A 310 17.90 -8.55 7.31
C GLU A 310 16.74 -8.33 8.28
N ARG A 311 15.72 -7.55 7.90
CA ARG A 311 14.62 -7.12 8.77
C ARG A 311 13.28 -7.74 8.41
N TRP A 312 13.21 -8.57 7.37
CA TRP A 312 11.97 -9.19 6.91
C TRP A 312 11.21 -9.90 8.05
N GLN A 313 11.89 -10.70 8.87
CA GLN A 313 11.25 -11.39 10.00
C GLN A 313 10.57 -10.40 10.96
N THR A 314 11.30 -9.37 11.40
CA THR A 314 10.78 -8.33 12.30
C THR A 314 9.61 -7.57 11.69
N ILE A 315 9.72 -7.18 10.41
CA ILE A 315 8.68 -6.43 9.69
C ILE A 315 7.39 -7.24 9.65
N PHE A 316 7.46 -8.50 9.22
CA PHE A 316 6.29 -9.36 9.12
C PHE A 316 5.69 -9.66 10.49
N GLU A 317 6.50 -10.00 11.50
CA GLU A 317 5.98 -10.24 12.84
C GLU A 317 5.22 -9.04 13.40
N ASN A 318 5.80 -7.84 13.31
CA ASN A 318 5.17 -6.64 13.82
C ASN A 318 3.93 -6.26 13.01
N TYR A 319 3.98 -6.41 11.68
CA TYR A 319 2.83 -6.17 10.81
C TYR A 319 1.63 -7.05 11.19
N TYR A 320 1.85 -8.36 11.36
CA TYR A 320 0.79 -9.32 11.65
C TYR A 320 0.31 -9.29 13.11
N LYS A 321 1.08 -8.72 14.05
CA LYS A 321 0.65 -8.50 15.46
C LYS A 321 -0.09 -7.18 15.67
N SER A 322 -0.01 -6.26 14.70
CA SER A 322 -0.50 -4.89 14.86
C SER A 322 -2.00 -4.74 14.68
N ILE A 323 -2.61 -3.92 15.54
CA ILE A 323 -4.02 -3.51 15.44
C ILE A 323 -4.32 -2.62 14.23
N TYR A 324 -3.28 -2.04 13.61
CA TYR A 324 -3.43 -1.15 12.46
C TYR A 324 -3.63 -1.90 11.14
N ARG A 325 -3.29 -3.20 11.12
CA ARG A 325 -3.25 -4.07 9.94
C ARG A 325 -4.52 -4.03 9.11
N GLU A 326 -5.67 -4.25 9.73
CA GLU A 326 -6.91 -4.57 8.98
C GLU A 326 -7.60 -3.34 8.39
N VAL A 327 -7.45 -2.17 9.00
CA VAL A 327 -8.20 -0.96 8.61
C VAL A 327 -7.25 0.18 8.27
N THR A 328 -6.39 0.56 9.20
CA THR A 328 -5.58 1.78 9.07
C THR A 328 -4.56 1.65 7.95
N TRP A 329 -3.82 0.54 7.89
CA TRP A 329 -2.79 0.34 6.88
C TRP A 329 -3.35 -0.03 5.51
N VAL A 330 -4.45 -0.79 5.45
CA VAL A 330 -5.18 -1.03 4.20
C VAL A 330 -5.62 0.31 3.58
N ARG A 331 -6.17 1.22 4.38
CA ARG A 331 -6.56 2.56 3.90
C ARG A 331 -5.36 3.42 3.52
N LEU A 332 -4.28 3.41 4.31
CA LEU A 332 -3.06 4.15 3.99
C LEU A 332 -2.46 3.70 2.66
N ALA A 333 -2.34 2.39 2.44
CA ALA A 333 -1.89 1.82 1.18
C ALA A 333 -2.86 2.14 0.03
N GLY A 334 -4.17 1.98 0.27
CA GLY A 334 -5.22 2.26 -0.71
C GLY A 334 -5.23 3.72 -1.18
N MET A 335 -5.00 4.69 -0.29
CA MET A 335 -4.98 6.12 -0.63
C MET A 335 -3.87 6.51 -1.60
N GLN A 336 -2.82 5.69 -1.75
CA GLN A 336 -1.78 5.91 -2.75
C GLN A 336 -2.30 5.73 -4.19
N ARG A 337 -3.45 5.06 -4.37
CA ARG A 337 -4.12 4.80 -5.66
C ARG A 337 -5.11 5.89 -6.03
N TYR A 338 -5.45 6.77 -5.11
CA TYR A 338 -6.55 7.72 -5.29
C TYR A 338 -6.13 8.89 -6.19
N GLU A 339 -6.79 8.99 -7.36
CA GLU A 339 -6.60 10.05 -8.37
C GLU A 339 -7.84 10.94 -8.59
N GLY A 340 -8.86 10.82 -7.74
CA GLY A 340 -10.07 11.65 -7.85
C GLY A 340 -9.91 13.07 -7.30
N PHE A 341 -11.04 13.73 -7.00
CA PHE A 341 -11.14 15.06 -6.40
C PHE A 341 -10.25 15.24 -5.16
N TRP A 342 -9.52 16.36 -5.08
CA TRP A 342 -8.53 16.63 -4.03
C TRP A 342 -9.18 16.73 -2.65
N GLU A 343 -10.44 17.17 -2.58
CA GLU A 343 -11.27 17.27 -1.39
C GLU A 343 -11.37 15.94 -0.67
N TYR A 344 -11.66 14.86 -1.41
CA TYR A 344 -11.75 13.52 -0.82
C TYR A 344 -10.38 12.98 -0.42
N LYS A 345 -9.31 13.42 -1.08
CA LYS A 345 -7.93 13.10 -0.65
C LYS A 345 -7.62 13.75 0.70
N VAL A 346 -7.99 15.02 0.88
CA VAL A 346 -7.88 15.73 2.16
C VAL A 346 -8.71 15.03 3.24
N LEU A 347 -10.00 14.83 2.98
CA LEU A 347 -10.91 14.15 3.90
C LEU A 347 -10.33 12.80 4.34
N ALA A 348 -9.90 11.96 3.40
CA ALA A 348 -9.37 10.65 3.70
C ALA A 348 -8.07 10.68 4.52
N TYR A 349 -7.07 11.48 4.15
CA TYR A 349 -5.79 11.52 4.89
C TYR A 349 -5.95 12.16 6.28
N VAL A 350 -6.78 13.20 6.43
CA VAL A 350 -7.04 13.82 7.73
C VAL A 350 -7.88 12.90 8.62
N SER A 351 -8.86 12.18 8.06
CA SER A 351 -9.59 11.14 8.80
C SER A 351 -8.69 9.97 9.21
N LEU A 352 -7.73 9.58 8.35
CA LEU A 352 -6.73 8.58 8.70
C LEU A 352 -5.80 9.06 9.82
N LEU A 353 -5.37 10.32 9.78
CA LEU A 353 -4.60 10.94 10.85
C LEU A 353 -5.35 10.89 12.18
N ASP A 354 -6.63 11.32 12.20
CA ASP A 354 -7.48 11.27 13.40
C ASP A 354 -7.64 9.83 13.94
N GLN A 355 -7.88 8.87 13.04
CA GLN A 355 -7.94 7.46 13.41
C GLN A 355 -6.62 6.99 14.02
N TYR A 356 -5.47 7.32 13.43
CA TYR A 356 -4.15 6.91 13.90
C TYR A 356 -3.84 7.47 15.29
N VAL A 357 -4.00 8.79 15.48
CA VAL A 357 -3.70 9.44 16.76
C VAL A 357 -4.70 9.02 17.83
N THR A 358 -5.95 8.71 17.47
CA THR A 358 -6.94 8.15 18.39
C THR A 358 -6.52 6.77 18.91
N GLN A 359 -5.98 5.90 18.05
CA GLN A 359 -5.48 4.60 18.47
C GLN A 359 -4.22 4.73 19.34
N ARG A 360 -3.29 5.61 18.97
CA ARG A 360 -2.08 5.90 19.77
C ARG A 360 -2.38 6.51 21.14
N ALA A 361 -3.48 7.23 21.26
CA ALA A 361 -3.93 7.82 22.51
C ALA A 361 -4.71 6.85 23.42
N LYS A 362 -4.98 5.61 22.98
CA LYS A 362 -5.65 4.61 23.83
C LYS A 362 -4.74 4.23 25.00
N GLY A 363 -5.32 4.17 26.21
CA GLY A 363 -4.59 3.81 27.43
C GLY A 363 -3.86 4.97 28.11
N VAL A 364 -3.84 6.17 27.50
CA VAL A 364 -3.35 7.38 28.17
C VAL A 364 -4.38 7.83 29.21
N LYS A 365 -3.93 8.09 30.44
CA LYS A 365 -4.79 8.69 31.49
C LYS A 365 -5.39 9.99 30.95
N ARG A 366 -6.73 10.03 30.88
CA ARG A 366 -7.45 11.24 30.48
C ARG A 366 -7.22 12.29 31.56
N LEU A 367 -6.91 13.52 31.13
CA LEU A 367 -6.83 14.63 32.06
C LEU A 367 -8.21 14.78 32.74
N PRO A 368 -8.26 14.98 34.07
CA PRO A 368 -9.50 15.32 34.74
C PRO A 368 -10.08 16.55 34.06
N ALA A 369 -11.37 16.51 33.69
CA ALA A 369 -12.01 17.69 33.15
C ALA A 369 -12.06 18.77 34.24
N THR A 370 -11.38 19.89 34.04
CA THR A 370 -11.57 21.09 34.87
C THR A 370 -12.87 21.77 34.44
N GLY A 371 -13.91 21.58 35.25
CA GLY A 371 -15.19 22.29 35.15
C GLY A 371 -16.22 21.72 34.15
N LEU A 372 -17.46 22.21 34.29
CA LEU A 372 -18.58 21.93 33.38
C LEU A 372 -18.29 22.44 31.96
N ASN A 373 -18.84 21.76 30.96
CA ASN A 373 -18.90 22.29 29.58
C ASN A 373 -19.50 23.72 29.60
N PRO A 374 -18.89 24.74 28.95
CA PRO A 374 -19.37 26.13 28.97
C PRO A 374 -20.85 26.30 28.63
N LYS A 375 -21.38 25.50 27.69
CA LYS A 375 -22.82 25.52 27.35
C LYS A 375 -23.69 25.00 28.48
N LYS A 376 -23.26 23.91 29.14
CA LYS A 376 -23.95 23.35 30.31
C LYS A 376 -23.80 24.26 31.52
N GLN A 377 -22.65 24.89 31.70
CA GLN A 377 -22.39 25.87 32.76
C GLN A 377 -23.26 27.11 32.59
N SER A 378 -23.43 27.60 31.36
CA SER A 378 -24.34 28.72 31.06
C SER A 378 -25.79 28.34 31.30
N ALA A 379 -26.24 27.18 30.82
CA ALA A 379 -27.58 26.66 31.08
C ALA A 379 -27.84 26.45 32.59
N PHE A 380 -26.83 25.97 33.33
CA PHE A 380 -26.90 25.78 34.77
C PHE A 380 -26.92 27.10 35.54
N LYS A 381 -26.13 28.10 35.12
CA LYS A 381 -26.20 29.49 35.64
C LYS A 381 -27.59 30.10 35.45
N ILE A 382 -28.20 29.89 34.27
CA ILE A 382 -29.56 30.34 33.99
C ILE A 382 -30.58 29.62 34.89
N ALA A 383 -30.47 28.30 35.06
CA ALA A 383 -31.35 27.53 35.93
C ALA A 383 -31.23 27.93 37.41
N ILE A 384 -30.02 28.21 37.91
CA ILE A 384 -29.79 28.72 39.27
C ILE A 384 -30.39 30.13 39.44
N ALA A 385 -30.29 30.98 38.43
CA ALA A 385 -30.84 32.34 38.48
C ALA A 385 -32.38 32.35 38.53
N GLN A 386 -33.04 31.25 38.16
CA GLN A 386 -34.50 31.08 38.18
C GLN A 386 -35.03 30.45 39.48
N LEU A 387 -34.16 30.17 40.47
CA LEU A 387 -34.59 29.64 41.76
C LEU A 387 -35.44 30.66 42.52
N SER A 388 -36.49 30.18 43.17
CA SER A 388 -37.45 30.99 43.95
C SER A 388 -36.83 31.69 45.17
N HIS A 389 -35.65 31.24 45.61
CA HIS A 389 -34.81 31.92 46.60
C HIS A 389 -33.44 32.17 45.97
N PRO A 390 -33.10 33.44 45.65
CA PRO A 390 -31.83 33.74 44.99
C PRO A 390 -30.66 33.47 45.94
N LEU A 391 -29.77 32.56 45.53
CA LEU A 391 -28.47 32.37 46.18
C LEU A 391 -27.62 33.65 46.05
N VAL A 392 -26.82 33.94 47.07
CA VAL A 392 -25.80 35.00 47.04
C VAL A 392 -24.68 34.60 46.06
N GLU A 393 -24.00 35.57 45.44
CA GLU A 393 -23.04 35.35 44.35
C GLU A 393 -21.97 34.30 44.69
N ASP A 394 -21.37 34.39 45.87
CA ASP A 394 -20.37 33.43 46.36
C ASP A 394 -20.93 32.00 46.48
N GLN A 395 -22.18 31.85 46.92
CA GLN A 395 -22.84 30.54 47.03
C GLN A 395 -23.17 29.95 45.65
N ARG A 396 -23.46 30.80 44.66
CA ARG A 396 -23.66 30.34 43.27
C ARG A 396 -22.37 29.82 42.68
N ASP A 397 -21.27 30.54 42.88
CA ASP A 397 -19.97 30.15 42.36
C ASP A 397 -19.44 28.88 43.05
N GLU A 398 -19.64 28.74 44.36
CA GLU A 398 -19.31 27.51 45.09
C GLU A 398 -20.16 26.31 44.61
N LEU A 399 -21.47 26.50 44.39
CA LEU A 399 -22.34 25.44 43.88
C LEU A 399 -21.96 25.03 42.44
N ILE A 400 -21.61 26.00 41.59
CA ILE A 400 -21.13 25.76 40.22
C ILE A 400 -19.81 24.99 40.23
N ASP A 401 -18.92 25.29 41.18
CA ASP A 401 -17.67 24.57 41.34
C ASP A 401 -17.88 23.14 41.87
N ILE A 402 -18.77 22.94 42.85
CA ILE A 402 -19.15 21.61 43.37
C ILE A 402 -19.78 20.75 42.26
N VAL A 403 -20.73 21.31 41.51
CA VAL A 403 -21.36 20.61 40.37
C VAL A 403 -20.35 20.40 39.24
N GLY A 404 -19.45 21.36 39.04
CA GLY A 404 -18.28 21.20 38.16
C GLY A 404 -17.48 19.96 38.54
N ARG A 405 -17.09 19.82 39.80
CA ARG A 405 -16.33 18.68 40.30
C ARG A 405 -17.10 17.36 40.27
N LEU A 406 -18.38 17.35 40.61
CA LEU A 406 -19.22 16.14 40.65
C LEU A 406 -19.60 15.61 39.27
N PHE A 407 -19.79 16.50 38.28
CA PHE A 407 -20.22 16.14 36.93
C PHE A 407 -19.11 16.28 35.88
N SER A 408 -17.88 16.58 36.31
CA SER A 408 -16.67 16.48 35.49
C SER A 408 -16.36 15.01 35.17
N GLY A 409 -17.11 14.45 34.23
CA GLY A 409 -16.73 13.20 33.59
C GLY A 409 -15.42 13.35 32.82
N GLU A 410 -14.71 12.25 32.60
CA GLU A 410 -13.53 12.24 31.73
C GLU A 410 -13.88 12.81 30.34
N ARG A 411 -13.27 13.94 29.97
CA ARG A 411 -13.50 14.51 28.64
C ARG A 411 -12.77 13.68 27.60
N LYS A 412 -13.47 13.25 26.55
CA LYS A 412 -12.84 12.64 25.38
C LYS A 412 -11.86 13.66 24.79
N MET A 413 -10.60 13.28 24.64
CA MET A 413 -9.58 14.16 24.04
C MET A 413 -10.00 14.60 22.64
N SER A 414 -9.79 15.88 22.34
CA SER A 414 -10.03 16.45 21.01
C SER A 414 -9.05 15.89 19.98
N PHE A 415 -9.35 16.02 18.69
CA PHE A 415 -8.43 15.62 17.63
C PHE A 415 -7.08 16.35 17.75
N LEU A 416 -7.11 17.67 17.96
CA LEU A 416 -5.92 18.50 18.17
C LEU A 416 -5.06 17.99 19.35
N THR A 417 -5.70 17.72 20.50
CA THR A 417 -4.98 17.25 21.70
C THR A 417 -4.29 15.91 21.45
N LYS A 418 -4.97 14.96 20.80
CA LYS A 418 -4.38 13.66 20.44
C LYS A 418 -3.23 13.83 19.45
N TYR A 419 -3.38 14.73 18.48
CA TYR A 419 -2.37 15.02 17.48
C TYR A 419 -1.11 15.61 18.12
N GLN A 420 -1.25 16.63 18.96
CA GLN A 420 -0.14 17.24 19.70
C GLN A 420 0.57 16.22 20.59
N GLN A 421 -0.18 15.34 21.26
CA GLN A 421 0.41 14.27 22.05
C GLN A 421 1.19 13.26 21.18
N ALA A 422 0.64 12.89 20.01
CA ALA A 422 1.33 12.00 19.09
C ALA A 422 2.62 12.64 18.55
N LEU A 423 2.63 13.94 18.27
CA LEU A 423 3.84 14.68 17.89
C LEU A 423 4.86 14.76 19.01
N ALA A 424 4.43 14.98 20.26
CA ALA A 424 5.33 15.02 21.41
C ALA A 424 6.06 13.69 21.64
N ASN A 425 5.44 12.57 21.24
CA ASN A 425 6.03 11.23 21.28
C ASN A 425 6.76 10.84 19.98
N THR A 426 6.77 11.72 18.98
CA THR A 426 7.47 11.53 17.71
C THR A 426 8.86 12.12 17.82
N ASP A 427 9.84 11.50 17.14
CA ASP A 427 11.20 12.01 17.09
C ASP A 427 11.22 13.48 16.63
N HIS A 428 11.86 14.34 17.43
CA HIS A 428 11.85 15.79 17.21
C HIS A 428 12.44 16.18 15.85
N ASP A 429 13.48 15.48 15.38
CA ASP A 429 14.07 15.76 14.07
C ASP A 429 13.10 15.40 12.95
N ILE A 430 12.33 14.32 13.12
CA ILE A 430 11.29 13.94 12.16
C ILE A 430 10.15 14.97 12.11
N VAL A 431 9.66 15.42 13.26
CA VAL A 431 8.63 16.49 13.31
C VAL A 431 9.12 17.72 12.56
N ARG A 432 10.37 18.12 12.78
CA ARG A 432 10.97 19.28 12.13
C ARG A 432 11.22 19.06 10.63
N ILE A 433 11.65 17.87 10.21
CA ILE A 433 11.84 17.54 8.79
C ILE A 433 10.51 17.55 8.03
N ILE A 434 9.46 16.95 8.58
CA ILE A 434 8.13 16.92 7.96
C ILE A 434 7.52 18.33 7.93
N ASN A 435 7.80 19.15 8.95
CA ASN A 435 7.47 20.56 9.02
C ASN A 435 5.96 20.84 8.83
N LEU A 436 5.13 20.15 9.62
CA LEU A 436 3.69 20.39 9.67
C LEU A 436 3.40 21.33 10.85
N SER A 437 3.07 22.59 10.58
CA SER A 437 2.83 23.61 11.63
C SER A 437 1.42 23.49 12.23
N ASP A 438 1.20 24.15 13.37
CA ASP A 438 -0.14 24.25 13.99
C ASP A 438 -1.15 24.98 13.08
N ASP A 439 -0.70 25.97 12.32
CA ASP A 439 -1.53 26.67 11.33
C ASP A 439 -1.90 25.74 10.16
N ASP A 440 -0.95 24.92 9.70
CA ASP A 440 -1.20 23.93 8.65
C ASP A 440 -2.20 22.86 9.13
N PHE A 441 -2.08 22.41 10.38
CA PHE A 441 -3.03 21.49 10.99
C PHE A 441 -4.42 22.10 11.12
N THR A 442 -4.52 23.35 11.60
CA THR A 442 -5.79 24.07 11.72
C THR A 442 -6.46 24.21 10.35
N LEU A 443 -5.72 24.71 9.36
CA LEU A 443 -6.20 24.86 7.99
C LEU A 443 -6.77 23.55 7.44
N ILE A 444 -5.99 22.46 7.47
CA ILE A 444 -6.41 21.21 6.84
C ILE A 444 -7.54 20.52 7.60
N LYS A 445 -7.62 20.74 8.92
CA LYS A 445 -8.73 20.27 9.74
C LYS A 445 -10.01 21.00 9.36
N ASP A 446 -9.97 22.32 9.23
CA ASP A 446 -11.14 23.13 8.89
C ASP A 446 -11.65 22.80 7.48
N VAL A 447 -10.73 22.63 6.52
CA VAL A 447 -11.05 22.14 5.17
C VAL A 447 -11.75 20.78 5.23
N ARG A 448 -11.22 19.84 6.03
CA ARG A 448 -11.84 18.51 6.19
C ARG A 448 -13.24 18.61 6.80
N ASP A 449 -13.41 19.45 7.81
CA ASP A 449 -14.69 19.59 8.51
C ASP A 449 -15.74 20.22 7.56
N ALA A 450 -15.38 21.25 6.79
CA ALA A 450 -16.25 21.83 5.75
C ALA A 450 -16.67 20.81 4.69
N ILE A 451 -15.71 20.06 4.11
CA ILE A 451 -15.99 19.02 3.11
C ILE A 451 -16.92 17.93 3.68
N ALA A 452 -16.70 17.51 4.93
CA ALA A 452 -17.53 16.51 5.58
C ALA A 452 -18.98 16.97 5.81
N HIS A 453 -19.20 18.29 5.88
CA HIS A 453 -20.53 18.90 5.99
C HIS A 453 -21.14 19.30 4.63
N GLY A 454 -20.41 19.13 3.54
CA GLY A 454 -20.84 19.55 2.21
C GLY A 454 -20.74 21.06 1.98
N ASP A 455 -20.01 21.76 2.85
CA ASP A 455 -19.79 23.20 2.78
C ASP A 455 -18.59 23.53 1.88
N ASP A 456 -18.56 24.77 1.36
CA ASP A 456 -17.38 25.32 0.70
C ASP A 456 -16.26 25.54 1.75
N PRO A 457 -15.07 24.94 1.60
CA PRO A 457 -13.96 25.16 2.52
C PRO A 457 -13.40 26.60 2.48
N GLY A 458 -13.84 27.45 1.54
CA GLY A 458 -13.49 28.86 1.50
C GLY A 458 -12.03 29.12 1.15
N LEU A 459 -11.35 28.15 0.53
CA LEU A 459 -9.94 28.25 0.16
C LEU A 459 -9.74 29.25 -0.98
N GLN A 460 -8.77 30.14 -0.81
CA GLN A 460 -8.33 31.00 -1.91
C GLN A 460 -7.48 30.17 -2.89
N GLN A 461 -7.35 30.62 -4.14
CA GLN A 461 -6.59 29.90 -5.18
C GLN A 461 -5.14 29.58 -4.74
N SER A 462 -4.53 30.44 -3.93
CA SER A 462 -3.20 30.24 -3.35
C SER A 462 -3.12 29.08 -2.36
N ASP A 463 -4.23 28.71 -1.72
CA ASP A 463 -4.25 27.78 -0.61
C ASP A 463 -4.40 26.32 -1.06
N PHE A 464 -4.88 26.09 -2.29
CA PHE A 464 -4.98 24.73 -2.86
C PHE A 464 -3.62 24.04 -2.95
N GLY A 465 -2.60 24.75 -3.44
CA GLY A 465 -1.23 24.23 -3.49
C GLY A 465 -0.71 23.89 -2.09
N LYS A 466 -1.03 24.73 -1.10
CA LYS A 466 -0.67 24.52 0.30
C LYS A 466 -1.36 23.27 0.87
N ALA A 467 -2.66 23.10 0.63
CA ALA A 467 -3.41 21.94 1.09
C ALA A 467 -2.85 20.61 0.55
N ILE A 468 -2.44 20.57 -0.73
CA ILE A 468 -1.82 19.39 -1.35
C ILE A 468 -0.49 19.04 -0.68
N VAL A 469 0.35 20.04 -0.36
CA VAL A 469 1.61 19.85 0.36
C VAL A 469 1.35 19.35 1.78
N ILE A 470 0.38 19.94 2.50
CA ILE A 470 0.00 19.52 3.85
C ILE A 470 -0.46 18.06 3.85
N VAL A 471 -1.33 17.65 2.92
CA VAL A 471 -1.75 16.25 2.79
C VAL A 471 -0.56 15.33 2.53
N SER A 472 0.39 15.76 1.71
CA SER A 472 1.60 14.98 1.44
C SER A 472 2.51 14.85 2.66
N ARG A 473 2.60 15.90 3.50
CA ARG A 473 3.27 15.86 4.81
C ARG A 473 2.59 14.92 5.79
N ILE A 474 1.25 14.93 5.83
CA ILE A 474 0.47 13.98 6.63
C ILE A 474 0.74 12.55 6.15
N ALA A 475 0.73 12.29 4.85
CA ALA A 475 1.04 10.98 4.29
C ALA A 475 2.46 10.52 4.67
N LEU A 476 3.45 11.43 4.63
CA LEU A 476 4.82 11.13 5.04
C LEU A 476 4.91 10.81 6.54
N LEU A 477 4.20 11.55 7.39
CA LEU A 477 4.12 11.29 8.83
C LEU A 477 3.46 9.94 9.15
N LEU A 478 2.36 9.61 8.48
CA LEU A 478 1.70 8.31 8.63
C LEU A 478 2.61 7.17 8.17
N THR A 479 3.38 7.37 7.10
CA THR A 479 4.36 6.39 6.62
C THR A 479 5.50 6.21 7.63
N TYR A 480 5.99 7.30 8.23
CA TYR A 480 6.98 7.23 9.31
C TYR A 480 6.45 6.43 10.52
N TRP A 481 5.23 6.70 10.97
CA TRP A 481 4.64 5.93 12.07
C TRP A 481 4.44 4.47 11.72
N ALA A 482 4.00 4.16 10.50
CA ALA A 482 3.91 2.78 10.03
C ALA A 482 5.28 2.08 10.03
N PHE A 483 6.37 2.78 9.67
CA PHE A 483 7.73 2.24 9.75
C PHE A 483 8.12 1.82 11.16
N LEU A 484 7.90 2.70 12.14
CA LEU A 484 8.17 2.39 13.54
C LEU A 484 7.33 1.19 13.99
N ASP A 485 6.06 1.16 13.59
CA ASP A 485 5.13 0.08 13.94
C ASP A 485 5.48 -1.24 13.21
N PHE A 486 6.27 -1.21 12.12
CA PHE A 486 6.90 -2.40 11.50
C PHE A 486 8.21 -2.81 12.19
N GLY A 487 8.71 -2.05 13.16
CA GLY A 487 10.00 -2.29 13.82
C GLY A 487 11.21 -1.75 13.07
N LEU A 488 11.01 -0.83 12.13
CA LEU A 488 12.08 -0.02 11.56
C LEU A 488 12.40 1.16 12.49
N THR A 489 13.61 1.70 12.38
CA THR A 489 14.08 2.80 13.24
C THR A 489 13.96 4.16 12.54
N THR A 490 14.03 5.24 13.32
CA THR A 490 14.17 6.60 12.77
C THR A 490 15.36 6.72 11.82
N ALA A 491 16.49 6.06 12.13
CA ALA A 491 17.67 6.08 11.27
C ALA A 491 17.42 5.40 9.90
N ASP A 492 16.68 4.28 9.89
CA ASP A 492 16.29 3.60 8.65
C ASP A 492 15.41 4.53 7.79
N PHE A 493 14.44 5.21 8.41
CA PHE A 493 13.56 6.14 7.72
C PHE A 493 14.33 7.33 7.14
N LEU A 494 15.23 7.95 7.92
CA LEU A 494 16.07 9.07 7.45
C LEU A 494 16.94 8.67 6.27
N LYS A 495 17.53 7.47 6.30
CA LYS A 495 18.32 6.93 5.19
C LYS A 495 17.49 6.74 3.91
N CYS A 496 16.24 6.30 4.04
CA CYS A 496 15.32 6.21 2.90
C CYS A 496 14.98 7.62 2.37
N LEU A 497 14.68 8.56 3.28
CA LEU A 497 14.29 9.92 2.94
C LEU A 497 15.39 10.71 2.22
N THR A 498 16.67 10.41 2.45
CA THR A 498 17.79 11.07 1.76
C THR A 498 18.04 10.54 0.35
N THR A 499 17.72 9.28 0.08
CA THR A 499 18.13 8.57 -1.15
C THR A 499 17.01 8.40 -2.16
N THR A 500 15.75 8.43 -1.72
CA THR A 500 14.59 8.18 -2.58
C THR A 500 14.18 9.38 -3.43
N HIS A 501 13.64 9.12 -4.62
CA HIS A 501 12.93 10.08 -5.47
C HIS A 501 11.41 9.81 -5.47
N SER A 502 10.90 9.17 -4.42
CA SER A 502 9.47 8.87 -4.34
C SER A 502 8.62 10.14 -4.35
N ARG A 503 7.45 10.05 -4.98
CA ARG A 503 6.46 11.14 -4.98
C ARG A 503 6.07 11.55 -3.56
N LEU A 504 6.06 10.60 -2.61
CA LEU A 504 5.81 10.88 -1.19
C LEU A 504 6.80 11.90 -0.63
N ARG A 505 8.10 11.72 -0.88
CA ARG A 505 9.14 12.67 -0.49
C ARG A 505 9.02 13.98 -1.25
N LEU A 506 8.93 13.92 -2.58
CA LEU A 506 8.96 15.12 -3.43
C LEU A 506 7.78 16.05 -3.15
N ASN A 507 6.57 15.49 -2.99
CA ASN A 507 5.35 16.28 -2.79
C ASN A 507 5.21 16.83 -1.36
N SER A 508 5.84 16.20 -0.36
CA SER A 508 5.78 16.66 1.04
C SER A 508 6.70 17.84 1.33
N GLN A 509 7.67 18.12 0.44
CA GLN A 509 8.64 19.21 0.59
C GLN A 509 9.25 19.27 2.00
N PRO A 510 9.96 18.19 2.42
CA PRO A 510 10.59 18.17 3.73
C PRO A 510 11.62 19.29 3.88
N ASP A 511 11.87 19.73 5.10
CA ASP A 511 12.95 20.68 5.41
C ASP A 511 14.31 20.06 5.03
N ALA A 512 14.77 20.36 3.82
CA ALA A 512 15.99 19.83 3.25
C ALA A 512 17.23 20.25 4.05
N ILE A 513 17.20 21.42 4.69
CA ILE A 513 18.31 21.94 5.50
C ILE A 513 18.41 21.13 6.79
N HIS A 514 17.29 20.95 7.49
CA HIS A 514 17.28 20.16 8.72
C HIS A 514 17.57 18.68 8.44
N LEU A 515 17.01 18.12 7.35
CA LEU A 515 17.34 16.77 6.90
C LEU A 515 18.84 16.63 6.67
N ALA A 516 19.45 17.50 5.86
CA ALA A 516 20.88 17.42 5.54
C ALA A 516 21.78 17.55 6.78
N ARG A 517 21.34 18.34 7.77
CA ARG A 517 22.03 18.49 9.06
C ARG A 517 22.01 17.21 9.87
N VAL A 518 20.84 16.60 10.03
CA VAL A 518 20.67 15.38 10.83
C VAL A 518 21.34 14.18 10.16
N THR A 519 21.31 14.11 8.83
CA THR A 519 21.91 13.01 8.06
C THR A 519 23.37 13.26 7.66
N LYS A 520 23.93 14.43 8.02
CA LYS A 520 25.31 14.83 7.71
C LYS A 520 25.66 14.71 6.21
N THR A 521 24.70 15.02 5.34
CA THR A 521 24.89 14.96 3.88
C THR A 521 25.40 16.29 3.31
N ALA A 522 25.48 17.34 4.13
CA ALA A 522 26.07 18.62 3.79
C ALA A 522 26.91 19.14 4.97
N GLU A 523 27.94 19.91 4.67
CA GLU A 523 28.74 20.60 5.67
C GLU A 523 28.03 21.88 6.14
N PHE A 524 28.06 22.12 7.44
CA PHE A 524 27.49 23.32 8.05
C PHE A 524 28.58 24.09 8.78
N PHE A 525 28.78 25.35 8.39
CA PHE A 525 29.71 26.23 9.07
C PHE A 525 29.10 26.73 10.38
N ASN A 526 29.82 26.52 11.49
CA ASN A 526 29.47 27.13 12.75
C ASN A 526 29.85 28.61 12.72
N VAL A 527 28.85 29.48 12.76
CA VAL A 527 29.03 30.93 12.87
C VAL A 527 28.38 31.45 14.15
N SER A 528 29.01 32.40 14.81
CA SER A 528 28.39 33.07 15.96
C SER A 528 27.13 33.82 15.53
N ARG A 529 26.16 33.98 16.44
CA ARG A 529 24.90 34.71 16.15
C ARG A 529 25.16 36.11 15.60
N ALA A 530 26.14 36.82 16.17
CA ALA A 530 26.56 38.14 15.71
C ALA A 530 27.09 38.11 14.26
N LYS A 531 27.93 37.12 13.93
CA LYS A 531 28.48 36.95 12.57
C LYS A 531 27.40 36.55 11.56
N PHE A 532 26.46 35.69 11.95
CA PHE A 532 25.30 35.34 11.12
C PHE A 532 24.42 36.55 10.83
N GLN A 533 24.11 37.37 11.84
CA GLN A 533 23.33 38.60 11.68
C GLN A 533 24.05 39.65 10.81
N ALA A 534 25.39 39.70 10.86
CA ALA A 534 26.16 40.56 9.97
C ALA A 534 26.10 40.05 8.52
N LEU A 535 26.25 38.74 8.32
CA LEU A 535 26.17 38.10 7.00
C LEU A 535 24.77 38.19 6.37
N SER A 536 23.70 38.06 7.15
CA SER A 536 22.32 38.13 6.64
C SER A 536 21.89 39.53 6.21
N LYS A 537 22.65 40.56 6.59
CA LYS A 537 22.43 41.96 6.17
C LYS A 537 23.19 42.33 4.89
N LEU A 538 24.19 41.52 4.50
CA LEU A 538 24.85 41.67 3.21
C LEU A 538 23.90 41.12 2.14
N LYS A 539 23.17 42.03 1.47
CA LYS A 539 22.37 41.67 0.28
C LYS A 539 23.32 41.15 -0.80
N GLY A 540 23.15 39.89 -1.18
CA GLY A 540 23.68 39.32 -2.42
C GLY A 540 22.76 39.64 -3.59
#